data_AF-A0A842WJW6-F1
#
_entry.id   AF-A0A842WJW6-F1
#
_cell.length_a   1.000
_cell.length_b   1.000
_cell.length_c   1.000
_cell.angle_alpha   90.00
_cell.angle_beta   90.00
_cell.angle_gamma   90.00
#
_symmetry.space_group_name_H-M   'P 1'
#
loop_
_entity.id
_entity.type
_entity.pdbx_description
1 polymer ?
#
loop_
_entity_poly.entity_id
_entity_poly.type
_entity_poly.pdbx_seq_one_letter_code
_entity_poly.pdbx_strand_id
1 'polypeptide(L)'
;MMRFLLLSVMLVLLSGFAFGQAVNSPRSLESAKMFMLRGECDNATRAALDAREYYTRLYEEEMRKSDQPCDNNAEVYADMIDEVNEFIVELGDICDAVAPNATGDEYYAAAQQSLEANELEAAVIYANKAMRLYVETQDYEGIHRIEAFLNKIRDIPSPVNPEEYMRDAIAKYNTADFEAALSLASNAKSVYKFRQDGYGISRADSLLSKIMKAIERYEEANDYYGQALYAFEDGDHLETYMRAKRAHSIYLELNDTYGVMESERLMESSGRHIEVGDSNSNLQLFFLLALSAVSLYLVFLVANRNMKFK
;
A
#
# COMPACT_ATOMS: atom_id res chain seq x y z
N MET A 1 -10.23 14.96 25.38
CA MET A 1 -9.35 15.51 24.33
C MET A 1 -8.05 14.72 24.11
N MET A 2 -7.63 13.81 25.02
CA MET A 2 -6.41 12.98 24.86
C MET A 2 -6.67 11.50 24.50
N ARG A 3 -7.92 11.11 24.21
CA ARG A 3 -8.26 9.73 23.78
C ARG A 3 -8.39 9.56 22.25
N PHE A 4 -8.17 10.64 21.49
CA PHE A 4 -8.28 10.63 20.02
C PHE A 4 -6.95 10.40 19.29
N LEU A 5 -5.82 10.41 20.00
CA LEU A 5 -4.47 10.27 19.42
C LEU A 5 -3.86 8.86 19.54
N LEU A 6 -4.55 7.94 20.23
CA LEU A 6 -4.11 6.55 20.39
C LEU A 6 -4.81 5.59 19.41
N LEU A 7 -5.97 5.97 18.85
CA LEU A 7 -6.65 5.16 17.82
C LEU A 7 -6.05 5.35 16.42
N SER A 8 -5.34 6.44 16.14
CA SER A 8 -4.75 6.69 14.80
C SER A 8 -3.46 5.90 14.54
N VAL A 9 -2.89 5.25 15.55
CA VAL A 9 -1.57 4.60 15.47
C VAL A 9 -1.66 3.07 15.40
N MET A 10 -2.74 2.45 15.92
CA MET A 10 -2.98 1.01 15.71
C MET A 10 -3.50 0.67 14.31
N LEU A 11 -3.82 1.69 13.53
CA LEU A 11 -4.64 1.58 12.34
C LEU A 11 -3.84 1.49 11.03
N VAL A 12 -2.53 1.73 11.12
CA VAL A 12 -1.57 1.57 10.02
C VAL A 12 -0.92 0.18 10.03
N LEU A 13 -1.13 -0.60 11.10
CA LEU A 13 -0.38 -1.85 11.36
C LEU A 13 -1.12 -3.11 10.87
N LEU A 14 -2.41 -3.00 10.52
CA LEU A 14 -3.22 -4.13 10.04
C LEU A 14 -3.49 -4.11 8.52
N SER A 15 -3.20 -3.01 7.81
CA SER A 15 -3.42 -2.87 6.35
C SER A 15 -2.38 -3.56 5.47
N GLY A 16 -1.16 -3.76 5.99
CA GLY A 16 -0.01 -4.17 5.17
C GLY A 16 -0.14 -5.56 4.56
N PHE A 17 -0.68 -6.52 5.29
CA PHE A 17 -0.59 -7.93 4.88
C PHE A 17 -1.45 -8.30 3.65
N ALA A 18 -2.44 -7.48 3.29
CA ALA A 18 -3.38 -7.78 2.20
C ALA A 18 -3.05 -7.07 0.87
N PHE A 19 -2.24 -6.01 0.89
CA PHE A 19 -2.07 -5.14 -0.28
C PHE A 19 -1.01 -5.64 -1.27
N GLY A 20 0.07 -6.26 -0.78
CA GLY A 20 1.16 -6.80 -1.61
C GLY A 20 0.77 -7.92 -2.57
N GLN A 21 -0.30 -8.67 -2.29
CA GLN A 21 -0.81 -9.70 -3.22
C GLN A 21 -1.79 -9.18 -4.29
N ALA A 22 -2.34 -7.98 -4.11
CA ALA A 22 -3.36 -7.44 -5.02
C ALA A 22 -2.77 -6.92 -6.35
N VAL A 23 -1.55 -6.36 -6.32
CA VAL A 23 -0.96 -5.64 -7.48
C VAL A 23 -0.52 -6.59 -8.61
N ASN A 24 -0.23 -7.86 -8.31
CA ASN A 24 0.15 -8.90 -9.31
C ASN A 24 -0.93 -9.96 -9.55
N SER A 25 -2.13 -9.79 -8.99
CA SER A 25 -3.27 -10.64 -9.28
C SER A 25 -3.87 -10.26 -10.65
N PRO A 26 -4.27 -11.23 -11.51
CA PRO A 26 -5.09 -10.98 -12.70
C PRO A 26 -6.43 -10.25 -12.44
N ARG A 27 -6.71 -9.90 -11.19
CA ARG A 27 -7.94 -9.27 -10.67
C ARG A 27 -7.74 -7.82 -10.21
N SER A 28 -6.70 -7.14 -10.68
CA SER A 28 -6.51 -5.70 -10.40
C SER A 28 -7.27 -4.84 -11.42
N LEU A 29 -7.74 -3.67 -10.99
CA LEU A 29 -8.34 -2.65 -11.88
C LEU A 29 -7.41 -2.31 -13.06
N GLU A 30 -6.09 -2.34 -12.86
CA GLU A 30 -5.09 -2.14 -13.91
C GLU A 30 -5.16 -3.20 -15.02
N SER A 31 -5.50 -4.44 -14.70
CA SER A 31 -5.70 -5.48 -15.72
C SER A 31 -6.89 -5.14 -16.62
N ALA A 32 -7.97 -4.60 -16.02
CA ALA A 32 -9.14 -4.15 -16.75
C ALA A 32 -8.85 -2.93 -17.64
N LYS A 33 -8.13 -1.92 -17.12
CA LYS A 33 -7.63 -0.76 -17.89
C LYS A 33 -6.78 -1.21 -19.08
N MET A 34 -5.91 -2.20 -18.90
CA MET A 34 -5.10 -2.77 -19.99
C MET A 34 -5.93 -3.48 -21.07
N PHE A 35 -6.97 -4.24 -20.71
CA PHE A 35 -7.90 -4.83 -21.68
C PHE A 35 -8.69 -3.75 -22.43
N MET A 36 -9.12 -2.70 -21.73
CA MET A 36 -9.81 -1.56 -22.32
C MET A 36 -8.95 -0.84 -23.36
N LEU A 37 -7.68 -0.59 -23.05
CA LEU A 37 -6.73 0.04 -23.99
C LEU A 37 -6.53 -0.82 -25.24
N ARG A 38 -6.60 -2.14 -25.12
CA ARG A 38 -6.60 -3.07 -26.27
C ARG A 38 -7.96 -3.13 -26.96
N GLY A 39 -8.98 -2.45 -26.46
CA GLY A 39 -10.39 -2.47 -26.86
C GLY A 39 -11.12 -3.80 -26.63
N GLU A 40 -10.56 -4.68 -25.79
CA GLU A 40 -11.16 -5.97 -25.43
C GLU A 40 -12.27 -5.75 -24.39
N CYS A 41 -13.38 -5.12 -24.78
CA CYS A 41 -14.45 -4.70 -23.87
C CYS A 41 -14.96 -5.82 -22.96
N ASP A 42 -15.25 -7.01 -23.49
CA ASP A 42 -15.74 -8.12 -22.66
C ASP A 42 -14.73 -8.57 -21.60
N ASN A 43 -13.42 -8.54 -21.93
CA ASN A 43 -12.37 -8.91 -21.00
C ASN A 43 -12.11 -7.79 -19.99
N ALA A 44 -12.20 -6.52 -20.41
CA ALA A 44 -12.10 -5.37 -19.54
C ALA A 44 -13.24 -5.33 -18.52
N THR A 45 -14.49 -5.48 -18.98
CA THR A 45 -15.68 -5.56 -18.12
C THR A 45 -15.59 -6.73 -17.15
N ARG A 46 -15.19 -7.92 -17.62
CA ARG A 46 -15.01 -9.08 -16.74
C ARG A 46 -13.93 -8.83 -15.69
N ALA A 47 -12.77 -8.30 -16.08
CA ALA A 47 -11.69 -8.00 -15.16
C ALA A 47 -12.07 -6.90 -14.14
N ALA A 48 -12.84 -5.89 -14.56
CA ALA A 48 -13.34 -4.85 -13.65
C ALA A 48 -14.35 -5.42 -12.64
N LEU A 49 -15.27 -6.28 -13.09
CA LEU A 49 -16.21 -6.97 -12.20
C LEU A 49 -15.49 -7.90 -11.21
N ASP A 50 -14.49 -8.65 -11.67
CA ASP A 50 -13.67 -9.52 -10.83
C ASP A 50 -12.88 -8.69 -9.78
N ALA A 51 -12.36 -7.53 -10.18
CA ALA A 51 -11.69 -6.60 -9.26
C ALA A 51 -12.66 -6.05 -8.21
N ARG A 52 -13.86 -5.63 -8.63
CA ARG A 52 -14.90 -5.15 -7.71
C ARG A 52 -15.30 -6.22 -6.70
N GLU A 53 -15.55 -7.45 -7.16
CA GLU A 53 -15.91 -8.58 -6.30
C GLU A 53 -14.78 -8.89 -5.31
N TYR A 54 -13.53 -8.80 -5.75
CA TYR A 54 -12.37 -8.96 -4.89
C TYR A 54 -12.31 -7.89 -3.79
N TYR A 55 -12.40 -6.61 -4.14
CA TYR A 55 -12.38 -5.52 -3.15
C TYR A 55 -13.59 -5.55 -2.22
N THR A 56 -14.77 -5.95 -2.72
CA THR A 56 -15.97 -6.13 -1.89
C THR A 56 -15.77 -7.22 -0.83
N ARG A 57 -15.14 -8.34 -1.19
CA ARG A 57 -14.82 -9.38 -0.21
C ARG A 57 -13.83 -8.91 0.85
N LEU A 58 -12.81 -8.14 0.46
CA LEU A 58 -11.86 -7.56 1.42
C LEU A 58 -12.57 -6.57 2.36
N TYR A 59 -13.42 -5.70 1.81
CA TYR A 59 -14.25 -4.79 2.58
C TYR A 59 -15.12 -5.52 3.60
N GLU A 60 -15.85 -6.56 3.17
CA GLU A 60 -16.70 -7.37 4.05
C GLU A 60 -15.90 -8.11 5.13
N GLU A 61 -14.72 -8.61 4.79
CA GLU A 61 -13.84 -9.29 5.75
C GLU A 61 -13.37 -8.32 6.85
N GLU A 62 -12.97 -7.11 6.49
CA GLU A 62 -12.58 -6.07 7.45
C GLU A 62 -13.77 -5.60 8.29
N MET A 63 -14.94 -5.40 7.68
CA MET A 63 -16.17 -5.07 8.40
C MET A 63 -16.60 -6.16 9.40
N ARG A 64 -16.20 -7.42 9.18
CA ARG A 64 -16.49 -8.53 10.09
C ARG A 64 -15.47 -8.66 11.24
N LYS A 65 -14.24 -8.19 11.04
CA LYS A 65 -13.20 -8.15 12.07
C LYS A 65 -13.43 -7.01 13.07
N SER A 66 -14.07 -5.94 12.61
CA SER A 66 -14.24 -4.75 13.43
C SER A 66 -15.59 -4.70 14.17
N ASP A 67 -15.57 -4.90 15.49
CA ASP A 67 -16.70 -4.58 16.38
C ASP A 67 -16.88 -3.05 16.59
N GLN A 68 -16.05 -2.20 15.94
CA GLN A 68 -16.01 -0.76 16.17
C GLN A 68 -15.88 0.06 14.86
N PRO A 69 -16.65 1.15 14.65
CA PRO A 69 -16.92 1.66 13.30
C PRO A 69 -15.82 2.49 12.59
N CYS A 70 -14.52 2.25 12.85
CA CYS A 70 -13.48 3.22 12.46
C CYS A 70 -12.15 2.60 11.99
N ASP A 71 -12.13 1.45 11.31
CA ASP A 71 -10.89 0.91 10.73
C ASP A 71 -10.73 1.37 9.27
N ASN A 72 -9.72 2.19 8.99
CA ASN A 72 -9.41 2.87 7.71
C ASN A 72 -9.29 1.88 6.54
N ASN A 73 -9.00 0.59 6.78
CA ASN A 73 -8.88 -0.38 5.70
C ASN A 73 -10.21 -0.62 4.97
N ALA A 74 -11.33 -0.59 5.71
CA ALA A 74 -12.65 -0.68 5.09
C ALA A 74 -12.94 0.57 4.23
N GLU A 75 -12.51 1.75 4.67
CA GLU A 75 -12.62 2.98 3.88
C GLU A 75 -11.77 2.90 2.59
N VAL A 76 -10.53 2.42 2.67
CA VAL A 76 -9.66 2.19 1.50
C VAL A 76 -10.31 1.23 0.50
N TYR A 77 -10.87 0.10 0.96
CA TYR A 77 -11.54 -0.83 0.05
C TYR A 77 -12.85 -0.25 -0.51
N ALA A 78 -13.56 0.58 0.24
CA ALA A 78 -14.73 1.30 -0.26
C ALA A 78 -14.33 2.26 -1.39
N ASP A 79 -13.26 3.05 -1.20
CA ASP A 79 -12.74 3.96 -2.23
C ASP A 79 -12.31 3.19 -3.49
N MET A 80 -11.67 2.03 -3.34
CA MET A 80 -11.33 1.16 -4.48
C MET A 80 -12.57 0.60 -5.19
N ILE A 81 -13.61 0.22 -4.46
CA ILE A 81 -14.88 -0.22 -5.05
C ILE A 81 -15.51 0.92 -5.85
N ASP A 82 -15.46 2.14 -5.33
CA ASP A 82 -15.96 3.34 -6.02
C ASP A 82 -15.15 3.65 -7.27
N GLU A 83 -13.81 3.59 -7.24
CA GLU A 83 -12.97 3.75 -8.44
C GLU A 83 -13.30 2.70 -9.50
N VAL A 84 -13.47 1.44 -9.09
CA VAL A 84 -13.85 0.37 -10.02
C VAL A 84 -15.26 0.59 -10.58
N ASN A 85 -16.20 1.07 -9.78
CA ASN A 85 -17.56 1.37 -10.24
C ASN A 85 -17.56 2.54 -11.25
N GLU A 86 -16.81 3.60 -10.98
CA GLU A 86 -16.61 4.72 -11.92
C GLU A 86 -16.01 4.22 -13.23
N PHE A 87 -14.96 3.39 -13.15
CA PHE A 87 -14.36 2.76 -14.32
C PHE A 87 -15.32 1.83 -15.08
N ILE A 88 -16.21 1.10 -14.40
CA ILE A 88 -17.23 0.27 -15.04
C ILE A 88 -18.24 1.15 -15.81
N VAL A 89 -18.61 2.31 -15.26
CA VAL A 89 -19.49 3.27 -15.95
C VAL A 89 -18.79 3.82 -17.20
N GLU A 90 -17.54 4.26 -17.06
CA GLU A 90 -16.73 4.73 -18.19
C GLU A 90 -16.56 3.65 -19.27
N LEU A 91 -16.30 2.41 -18.84
CA LEU A 91 -16.28 1.25 -19.73
C LEU A 91 -17.60 1.07 -20.45
N GLY A 92 -18.74 1.20 -19.76
CA GLY A 92 -20.07 1.14 -20.37
C GLY A 92 -20.21 2.20 -21.46
N ASP A 93 -19.87 3.45 -21.15
CA ASP A 93 -19.96 4.55 -22.12
C ASP A 93 -19.06 4.29 -23.33
N ILE A 94 -17.81 3.85 -23.14
CA ILE A 94 -16.86 3.57 -24.23
C ILE A 94 -17.19 2.29 -25.00
N CYS A 95 -17.71 1.28 -24.33
CA CYS A 95 -18.06 -0.03 -24.90
C CYS A 95 -19.39 -0.02 -25.64
N ASP A 96 -20.35 0.77 -25.17
CA ASP A 96 -21.69 0.86 -25.73
C ASP A 96 -21.89 2.08 -26.65
N ALA A 97 -20.93 3.01 -26.71
CA ALA A 97 -21.02 4.22 -27.55
C ALA A 97 -21.20 3.95 -29.06
N VAL A 98 -20.82 2.76 -29.54
CA VAL A 98 -21.02 2.38 -30.94
C VAL A 98 -21.88 1.12 -30.97
N ALA A 99 -22.86 1.08 -31.87
CA ALA A 99 -23.84 0.01 -31.94
C ALA A 99 -23.17 -1.39 -31.95
N PRO A 100 -23.77 -2.43 -31.34
CA PRO A 100 -23.19 -3.77 -31.26
C PRO A 100 -22.82 -4.40 -32.62
N ASN A 101 -23.37 -3.86 -33.72
CA ASN A 101 -23.13 -4.31 -35.09
C ASN A 101 -22.31 -3.30 -35.91
N ALA A 102 -21.59 -2.40 -35.23
CA ALA A 102 -20.86 -1.35 -35.89
C ALA A 102 -19.69 -1.91 -36.71
N THR A 103 -19.49 -1.29 -37.86
CA THR A 103 -18.42 -1.59 -38.81
C THR A 103 -17.09 -0.98 -38.36
N GLY A 104 -15.99 -1.47 -38.92
CA GLY A 104 -14.67 -0.89 -38.69
C GLY A 104 -14.61 0.61 -39.03
N ASP A 105 -15.33 1.05 -40.08
CA ASP A 105 -15.38 2.46 -40.49
C ASP A 105 -16.13 3.33 -39.48
N GLU A 106 -17.18 2.83 -38.83
CA GLU A 106 -17.91 3.58 -37.79
C GLU A 106 -17.03 3.78 -36.54
N TYR A 107 -16.32 2.74 -36.11
CA TYR A 107 -15.34 2.88 -35.03
C TYR A 107 -14.18 3.80 -35.40
N TYR A 108 -13.73 3.77 -36.66
CA TYR A 108 -12.70 4.70 -37.12
C TYR A 108 -13.19 6.15 -37.12
N ALA A 109 -14.43 6.41 -37.52
CA ALA A 109 -15.02 7.75 -37.45
C ALA A 109 -15.14 8.23 -35.99
N ALA A 110 -15.56 7.36 -35.06
CA ALA A 110 -15.60 7.67 -33.63
C ALA A 110 -14.19 7.99 -33.07
N ALA A 111 -13.16 7.26 -33.52
CA ALA A 111 -11.78 7.52 -33.17
C ALA A 111 -11.32 8.91 -33.63
N GLN A 112 -11.66 9.30 -34.87
CA GLN A 112 -11.37 10.62 -35.40
C GLN A 112 -12.09 11.72 -34.63
N GLN A 113 -13.37 11.54 -34.32
CA GLN A 113 -14.16 12.49 -33.55
C GLN A 113 -13.58 12.70 -32.14
N SER A 114 -13.20 11.62 -31.46
CA SER A 114 -12.58 11.69 -30.13
C SER A 114 -11.24 12.43 -30.19
N LEU A 115 -10.47 12.21 -31.25
CA LEU A 115 -9.22 12.94 -31.47
C LEU A 115 -9.45 14.45 -31.66
N GLU A 116 -10.49 14.83 -32.43
CA GLU A 116 -10.89 16.23 -32.62
C GLU A 116 -11.39 16.87 -31.32
N ALA A 117 -12.03 16.09 -30.44
CA ALA A 117 -12.43 16.49 -29.10
C ALA A 117 -11.26 16.55 -28.09
N ASN A 118 -10.03 16.21 -28.51
CA ASN A 118 -8.84 16.10 -27.66
C ASN A 118 -8.94 15.00 -26.57
N GLU A 119 -9.78 13.99 -26.81
CA GLU A 119 -9.96 12.81 -25.96
C GLU A 119 -9.05 11.67 -26.47
N LEU A 120 -7.75 11.80 -26.21
CA LEU A 120 -6.73 10.90 -26.78
C LEU A 120 -6.94 9.43 -26.40
N GLU A 121 -7.36 9.14 -25.17
CA GLU A 121 -7.59 7.78 -24.69
C GLU A 121 -8.77 7.12 -25.41
N ALA A 122 -9.91 7.82 -25.48
CA ALA A 122 -11.07 7.37 -26.25
C ALA A 122 -10.72 7.15 -27.74
N ALA A 123 -9.95 8.06 -28.35
CA ALA A 123 -9.51 7.94 -29.73
C ALA A 123 -8.71 6.65 -30.00
N VAL A 124 -7.80 6.29 -29.07
CA VAL A 124 -6.98 5.07 -29.16
C VAL A 124 -7.85 3.82 -29.00
N ILE A 125 -8.80 3.85 -28.06
CA ILE A 125 -9.70 2.71 -27.82
C ILE A 125 -10.55 2.44 -29.06
N TYR A 126 -11.19 3.47 -29.62
CA TYR A 126 -11.99 3.32 -30.84
C TYR A 126 -11.13 2.88 -32.04
N ALA A 127 -9.91 3.41 -32.17
CA ALA A 127 -8.98 2.98 -33.22
C ALA A 127 -8.60 1.49 -33.09
N ASN A 128 -8.37 1.00 -31.87
CA ASN A 128 -8.06 -0.42 -31.63
C ASN A 128 -9.27 -1.33 -31.84
N LYS A 129 -10.50 -0.86 -31.59
CA LYS A 129 -11.72 -1.57 -31.98
C LYS A 129 -11.87 -1.66 -33.51
N ALA A 130 -11.69 -0.53 -34.20
CA ALA A 130 -11.69 -0.51 -35.67
C ALA A 130 -10.64 -1.47 -36.24
N MET A 131 -9.42 -1.46 -35.68
CA MET A 131 -8.33 -2.37 -36.09
C MET A 131 -8.75 -3.83 -36.02
N ARG A 132 -9.35 -4.27 -34.91
CA ARG A 132 -9.81 -5.66 -34.77
C ARG A 132 -10.82 -6.04 -35.85
N LEU A 133 -11.82 -5.20 -36.08
CA LEU A 133 -12.84 -5.47 -37.09
C LEU A 133 -12.23 -5.54 -38.49
N TYR A 134 -11.29 -4.66 -38.83
CA TYR A 134 -10.57 -4.72 -40.10
C TYR A 134 -9.72 -5.99 -40.22
N VAL A 135 -9.07 -6.44 -39.15
CA VAL A 135 -8.34 -7.73 -39.13
C VAL A 135 -9.28 -8.92 -39.32
N GLU A 136 -10.41 -8.95 -38.61
CA GLU A 136 -11.41 -10.02 -38.70
C GLU A 136 -12.04 -10.12 -40.09
N THR A 137 -12.31 -8.96 -40.70
CA THR A 137 -12.88 -8.86 -42.06
C THR A 137 -11.84 -8.91 -43.17
N GLN A 138 -10.54 -9.00 -42.82
CA GLN A 138 -9.41 -8.96 -43.76
C GLN A 138 -9.38 -7.68 -44.64
N ASP A 139 -9.87 -6.56 -44.11
CA ASP A 139 -9.77 -5.25 -44.74
C ASP A 139 -8.39 -4.64 -44.53
N TYR A 140 -7.46 -4.99 -45.42
CA TYR A 140 -6.08 -4.49 -45.38
C TYR A 140 -5.97 -2.96 -45.55
N GLU A 141 -6.91 -2.33 -46.27
CA GLU A 141 -6.92 -0.87 -46.41
C GLU A 141 -7.32 -0.20 -45.11
N GLY A 142 -8.35 -0.72 -44.43
CA GLY A 142 -8.74 -0.33 -43.08
C GLY A 142 -7.60 -0.46 -42.07
N ILE A 143 -6.88 -1.60 -42.08
CA ILE A 143 -5.71 -1.82 -41.21
C ILE A 143 -4.67 -0.71 -41.40
N HIS A 144 -4.25 -0.45 -42.65
CA HIS A 144 -3.24 0.59 -42.91
C HIS A 144 -3.72 1.99 -42.54
N ARG A 145 -5.01 2.32 -42.73
CA ARG A 145 -5.59 3.59 -42.29
C ARG A 145 -5.48 3.74 -40.77
N ILE A 146 -5.77 2.69 -40.00
CA ILE A 146 -5.64 2.72 -38.54
C ILE A 146 -4.19 2.77 -38.08
N GLU A 147 -3.28 2.05 -38.71
CA GLU A 147 -1.85 2.13 -38.37
C GLU A 147 -1.33 3.57 -38.55
N ALA A 148 -1.68 4.21 -39.66
CA ALA A 148 -1.32 5.61 -39.90
C ALA A 148 -1.96 6.55 -38.88
N PHE A 149 -3.23 6.31 -38.52
CA PHE A 149 -3.94 7.09 -37.52
C PHE A 149 -3.32 6.96 -36.12
N LEU A 150 -3.03 5.75 -35.65
CA LEU A 150 -2.39 5.50 -34.36
C LEU A 150 -0.98 6.12 -34.31
N ASN A 151 -0.22 6.06 -35.42
CA ASN A 151 1.06 6.76 -35.52
C ASN A 151 0.89 8.27 -35.39
N LYS A 152 -0.15 8.86 -36.01
CA LYS A 152 -0.46 10.29 -35.87
C LYS A 152 -0.79 10.66 -34.43
N ILE A 153 -1.62 9.87 -33.73
CA ILE A 153 -1.94 10.12 -32.31
C ILE A 153 -0.66 10.06 -31.47
N ARG A 154 0.23 9.11 -31.73
CA ARG A 154 1.50 8.98 -31.00
C ARG A 154 2.39 10.22 -31.12
N ASP A 155 2.38 10.87 -32.27
CA ASP A 155 3.17 12.08 -32.53
C ASP A 155 2.56 13.35 -31.89
N ILE A 156 1.34 13.26 -31.33
CA ILE A 156 0.74 14.36 -30.57
C ILE A 156 1.48 14.46 -29.23
N PRO A 157 2.09 15.62 -28.91
CA PRO A 157 2.70 15.84 -27.62
C PRO A 157 1.63 15.69 -26.54
N SER A 158 1.66 14.61 -25.78
CA SER A 158 0.82 14.51 -24.60
C SER A 158 1.21 15.66 -23.66
N PRO A 159 0.24 16.45 -23.16
CA PRO A 159 0.50 17.54 -22.22
C PRO A 159 1.13 17.04 -20.92
N VAL A 160 1.01 15.73 -20.68
CA VAL A 160 1.54 15.05 -19.51
C VAL A 160 2.98 14.65 -19.76
N ASN A 161 3.91 15.23 -19.01
CA ASN A 161 5.33 14.92 -19.09
C ASN A 161 5.64 13.70 -18.20
N PRO A 162 5.95 12.51 -18.77
CA PRO A 162 6.23 11.33 -17.96
C PRO A 162 7.48 11.49 -17.07
N GLU A 163 8.42 12.36 -17.44
CA GLU A 163 9.58 12.66 -16.59
C GLU A 163 9.18 13.45 -15.33
N GLU A 164 8.08 14.20 -15.37
CA GLU A 164 7.53 14.88 -14.19
C GLU A 164 6.95 13.86 -13.22
N TYR A 165 6.13 12.93 -13.70
CA TYR A 165 5.66 11.81 -12.87
C TYR A 165 6.80 10.99 -12.30
N MET A 166 7.85 10.68 -13.07
CA MET A 166 9.03 9.98 -12.55
C MET A 166 9.73 10.77 -11.43
N ARG A 167 9.87 12.09 -11.61
CA ARG A 167 10.50 12.96 -10.61
C ARG A 167 9.69 13.00 -9.32
N ASP A 168 8.39 13.16 -9.44
CA ASP A 168 7.47 13.25 -8.29
C ASP A 168 7.36 11.91 -7.59
N ALA A 169 7.31 10.79 -8.32
CA ALA A 169 7.37 9.45 -7.76
C ALA A 169 8.63 9.23 -6.91
N ILE A 170 9.80 9.67 -7.41
CA ILE A 170 11.06 9.59 -6.67
C ILE A 170 11.02 10.47 -5.42
N ALA A 171 10.44 11.67 -5.50
CA ALA A 171 10.30 12.56 -4.36
C ALA A 171 9.44 11.90 -3.26
N LYS A 172 8.29 11.33 -3.64
CA LYS A 172 7.40 10.60 -2.73
C LYS A 172 8.04 9.35 -2.13
N TYR A 173 8.77 8.58 -2.94
CA TYR A 173 9.55 7.42 -2.48
C TYR A 173 10.57 7.81 -1.41
N ASN A 174 11.27 8.93 -1.59
CA ASN A 174 12.30 9.39 -0.63
C ASN A 174 11.71 9.88 0.69
N THR A 175 10.42 10.22 0.73
CA THR A 175 9.70 10.61 1.94
C THR A 175 8.83 9.49 2.50
N ALA A 176 9.07 8.24 2.09
CA ALA A 176 8.30 7.06 2.47
C ALA A 176 6.78 7.11 2.16
N ASP A 177 6.37 8.00 1.25
CA ASP A 177 4.99 8.07 0.73
C ASP A 177 4.86 7.08 -0.44
N PHE A 178 4.91 5.79 -0.11
CA PHE A 178 5.06 4.72 -1.10
C PHE A 178 3.83 4.53 -1.98
N GLU A 179 2.64 4.85 -1.48
CA GLU A 179 1.39 4.77 -2.24
C GLU A 179 1.35 5.83 -3.34
N ALA A 180 1.62 7.10 -3.00
CA ALA A 180 1.72 8.16 -4.00
C ALA A 180 2.86 7.88 -4.99
N ALA A 181 3.99 7.36 -4.51
CA ALA A 181 5.11 6.97 -5.37
C ALA A 181 4.71 5.88 -6.37
N LEU A 182 3.96 4.86 -5.93
CA LEU A 182 3.49 3.75 -6.77
C LEU A 182 2.55 4.24 -7.86
N SER A 183 1.58 5.09 -7.50
CA SER A 183 0.62 5.69 -8.45
C SER A 183 1.34 6.52 -9.51
N LEU A 184 2.20 7.45 -9.09
CA LEU A 184 2.96 8.32 -10.01
C LEU A 184 3.88 7.54 -10.95
N ALA A 185 4.61 6.53 -10.44
CA ALA A 185 5.47 5.69 -11.26
C ALA A 185 4.67 4.84 -12.27
N SER A 186 3.47 4.39 -11.89
CA SER A 186 2.56 3.66 -12.78
C SER A 186 2.03 4.56 -13.90
N ASN A 187 1.63 5.79 -13.56
CA ASN A 187 1.21 6.80 -14.53
C ASN A 187 2.33 7.13 -15.52
N ALA A 188 3.57 7.30 -15.05
CA ALA A 188 4.73 7.47 -15.91
C ALA A 188 4.89 6.30 -16.90
N LYS A 189 4.82 5.06 -16.39
CA LYS A 189 4.93 3.84 -17.21
C LYS A 189 3.85 3.77 -18.28
N SER A 190 2.60 4.12 -17.96
CA SER A 190 1.49 4.12 -18.91
C SER A 190 1.73 5.12 -20.04
N VAL A 191 2.21 6.33 -19.73
CA VAL A 191 2.57 7.32 -20.74
C VAL A 191 3.76 6.86 -21.59
N TYR A 192 4.80 6.23 -21.00
CA TYR A 192 5.91 5.67 -21.78
C TYR A 192 5.48 4.52 -22.67
N LYS A 193 4.59 3.63 -22.20
CA LYS A 193 4.00 2.55 -23.02
C LYS A 193 3.24 3.12 -24.21
N PHE A 194 2.41 4.13 -23.97
CA PHE A 194 1.68 4.82 -25.02
C PHE A 194 2.61 5.38 -26.10
N ARG A 195 3.74 5.97 -25.68
CA ARG A 195 4.78 6.49 -26.58
C ARG A 195 5.70 5.42 -27.18
N GLN A 196 5.55 4.15 -26.78
CA GLN A 196 6.49 3.05 -27.09
C GLN A 196 7.95 3.37 -26.70
N ASP A 197 8.14 4.17 -25.66
CA ASP A 197 9.45 4.52 -25.13
C ASP A 197 9.97 3.37 -24.25
N GLY A 198 10.67 2.41 -24.87
CA GLY A 198 11.23 1.26 -24.18
C GLY A 198 12.22 1.61 -23.07
N TYR A 199 12.94 2.72 -23.20
CA TYR A 199 13.87 3.19 -22.16
C TYR A 199 13.10 3.76 -20.96
N GLY A 200 12.09 4.60 -21.23
CA GLY A 200 11.18 5.12 -20.21
C GLY A 200 10.43 4.02 -19.46
N ILE A 201 9.90 3.02 -20.17
CA ILE A 201 9.25 1.84 -19.58
C ILE A 201 10.21 1.14 -18.62
N SER A 202 11.44 0.84 -19.06
CA SER A 202 12.44 0.14 -18.24
C SER A 202 12.82 0.93 -16.97
N ARG A 203 12.93 2.27 -17.08
CA ARG A 203 13.16 3.14 -15.91
C ARG A 203 11.99 3.10 -14.93
N ALA A 204 10.76 3.19 -15.42
CA ALA A 204 9.57 3.12 -14.59
C ALA A 204 9.44 1.76 -13.90
N ASP A 205 9.71 0.66 -14.63
CA ASP A 205 9.74 -0.71 -14.07
C ASP A 205 10.77 -0.87 -12.95
N SER A 206 11.97 -0.31 -13.14
CA SER A 206 13.01 -0.32 -12.11
C SER A 206 12.58 0.42 -10.85
N LEU A 207 11.92 1.58 -11.00
CA LEU A 207 11.41 2.37 -9.87
C LEU A 207 10.26 1.63 -9.16
N LEU A 208 9.29 1.10 -9.91
CA LEU A 208 8.18 0.30 -9.37
C LEU A 208 8.70 -0.89 -8.55
N SER A 209 9.71 -1.61 -9.05
CA SER A 209 10.31 -2.73 -8.30
C SER A 209 10.94 -2.29 -6.98
N LYS A 210 11.57 -1.10 -6.93
CA LYS A 210 12.12 -0.54 -5.68
C LYS A 210 11.02 -0.12 -4.71
N ILE A 211 9.96 0.51 -5.22
CA ILE A 211 8.79 0.92 -4.43
C ILE A 211 8.14 -0.32 -3.80
N MET A 212 7.89 -1.37 -4.59
CA MET A 212 7.28 -2.62 -4.08
C MET A 212 8.11 -3.25 -2.96
N LYS A 213 9.43 -3.34 -3.12
CA LYS A 213 10.31 -3.84 -2.04
C LYS A 213 10.29 -2.95 -0.80
N ALA A 214 10.18 -1.63 -0.98
CA ALA A 214 10.08 -0.70 0.14
C ALA A 214 8.75 -0.86 0.88
N ILE A 215 7.64 -1.08 0.16
CA ILE A 215 6.33 -1.39 0.74
C ILE A 215 6.41 -2.67 1.59
N GLU A 216 6.93 -3.78 1.05
CA GLU A 216 7.10 -5.03 1.80
C GLU A 216 7.88 -4.83 3.11
N ARG A 217 8.96 -4.04 3.06
CA ARG A 217 9.75 -3.72 4.25
C ARG A 217 9.02 -2.79 5.21
N TYR A 218 8.24 -1.85 4.70
CA TYR A 218 7.44 -0.95 5.51
C TYR A 218 6.37 -1.73 6.28
N GLU A 219 5.74 -2.72 5.63
CA GLU A 219 4.79 -3.64 6.26
C GLU A 219 5.46 -4.48 7.36
N GLU A 220 6.68 -4.98 7.13
CA GLU A 220 7.47 -5.67 8.17
C GLU A 220 7.74 -4.76 9.39
N ALA A 221 8.08 -3.49 9.15
CA ALA A 221 8.30 -2.51 10.22
C ALA A 221 7.02 -2.25 11.03
N ASN A 222 5.89 -2.12 10.33
CA ASN A 222 4.57 -1.96 10.93
C ASN A 222 4.19 -3.18 11.80
N ASP A 223 4.42 -4.40 11.32
CA ASP A 223 4.16 -5.61 12.12
C ASP A 223 4.98 -5.61 13.42
N TYR A 224 6.29 -5.34 13.34
CA TYR A 224 7.13 -5.24 14.55
C TYR A 224 6.66 -4.13 15.51
N TYR A 225 6.26 -2.98 14.97
CA TYR A 225 5.78 -1.88 15.80
C TYR A 225 4.44 -2.22 16.48
N GLY A 226 3.52 -2.88 15.78
CA GLY A 226 2.25 -3.33 16.33
C GLY A 226 2.45 -4.37 17.44
N GLN A 227 3.32 -5.33 17.18
CA GLN A 227 3.75 -6.31 18.18
C GLN A 227 4.42 -5.65 19.40
N ALA A 228 5.12 -4.52 19.24
CA ALA A 228 5.69 -3.77 20.34
C ALA A 228 4.59 -3.08 21.18
N LEU A 229 3.58 -2.49 20.54
CA LEU A 229 2.45 -1.88 21.24
C LEU A 229 1.69 -2.92 22.08
N TYR A 230 1.41 -4.10 21.53
CA TYR A 230 0.77 -5.19 22.29
C TYR A 230 1.60 -5.60 23.52
N ALA A 231 2.91 -5.78 23.37
CA ALA A 231 3.80 -6.12 24.49
C ALA A 231 3.82 -5.01 25.56
N PHE A 232 3.71 -3.76 25.15
CA PHE A 232 3.70 -2.61 26.05
C PHE A 232 2.43 -2.60 26.91
N GLU A 233 1.29 -2.91 26.31
CA GLU A 233 0.00 -3.02 27.00
C GLU A 233 -0.03 -4.17 28.00
N ASP A 234 0.62 -5.29 27.68
CA ASP A 234 0.80 -6.44 28.59
C ASP A 234 1.84 -6.18 29.70
N GLY A 235 2.56 -5.05 29.65
CA GLY A 235 3.61 -4.69 30.61
C GLY A 235 4.94 -5.42 30.38
N ASP A 236 5.12 -6.12 29.26
CA ASP A 236 6.40 -6.71 28.87
C ASP A 236 7.29 -5.65 28.20
N HIS A 237 7.91 -4.83 29.04
CA HIS A 237 8.75 -3.72 28.60
C HIS A 237 10.02 -4.16 27.87
N LEU A 238 10.56 -5.35 28.16
CA LEU A 238 11.73 -5.87 27.48
C LEU A 238 11.38 -6.26 26.04
N GLU A 239 10.30 -7.02 25.86
CA GLU A 239 9.84 -7.42 24.53
C GLU A 239 9.40 -6.20 23.71
N THR A 240 8.73 -5.22 24.36
CA THR A 240 8.40 -3.94 23.73
C THR A 240 9.64 -3.27 23.14
N TYR A 241 10.71 -3.11 23.94
CA TYR A 241 11.92 -2.45 23.51
C TYR A 241 12.58 -3.19 22.33
N MET A 242 12.65 -4.52 22.40
CA MET A 242 13.26 -5.34 21.36
C MET A 242 12.51 -5.23 20.02
N ARG A 243 11.18 -5.25 20.05
CA ARG A 243 10.32 -5.14 18.86
C ARG A 243 10.33 -3.72 18.28
N ALA A 244 10.18 -2.71 19.12
CA ALA A 244 10.23 -1.30 18.71
C ALA A 244 11.59 -0.96 18.06
N LYS A 245 12.69 -1.51 18.58
CA LYS A 245 14.03 -1.34 18.00
C LYS A 245 14.16 -1.97 16.60
N ARG A 246 13.49 -3.09 16.33
CA ARG A 246 13.48 -3.69 14.99
C ARG A 246 12.72 -2.83 14.00
N ALA A 247 11.52 -2.38 14.38
CA ALA A 247 10.72 -1.45 13.58
C ALA A 247 11.51 -0.16 13.27
N HIS A 248 12.14 0.44 14.29
CA HIS A 248 12.99 1.64 14.16
C HIS A 248 14.07 1.49 13.10
N SER A 249 14.81 0.37 13.13
CA SER A 249 15.86 0.11 12.15
C SER A 249 15.32 0.11 10.72
N ILE A 250 14.16 -0.51 10.50
CA ILE A 250 13.57 -0.59 9.16
C ILE A 250 13.04 0.78 8.72
N TYR A 251 12.33 1.52 9.59
CA TYR A 251 11.88 2.87 9.26
C TYR A 251 13.04 3.82 8.93
N LEU A 252 14.16 3.69 9.65
CA LEU A 252 15.37 4.46 9.38
C LEU A 252 15.94 4.15 7.99
N GLU A 253 15.97 2.87 7.61
CA GLU A 253 16.41 2.45 6.27
C GLU A 253 15.48 2.94 5.14
N LEU A 254 14.20 3.13 5.45
CA LEU A 254 13.18 3.60 4.53
C LEU A 254 13.02 5.14 4.50
N ASN A 255 13.79 5.86 5.33
CA ASN A 255 13.63 7.30 5.58
C ASN A 255 12.22 7.70 6.07
N ASP A 256 11.50 6.81 6.74
CA ASP A 256 10.24 7.16 7.39
C ASP A 256 10.51 7.88 8.71
N THR A 257 10.55 9.21 8.65
CA THR A 257 10.78 10.06 9.82
C THR A 257 9.74 9.90 10.92
N TYR A 258 8.49 9.57 10.56
CA TYR A 258 7.42 9.43 11.54
C TYR A 258 7.53 8.09 12.28
N GLY A 259 7.70 6.99 11.56
CA GLY A 259 7.92 5.66 12.16
C GLY A 259 9.16 5.61 13.04
N VAL A 260 10.26 6.29 12.64
CA VAL A 260 11.46 6.47 13.48
C VAL A 260 11.12 7.16 14.81
N MET A 261 10.42 8.29 14.76
CA MET A 261 10.06 9.05 15.96
C MET A 261 9.16 8.25 16.92
N GLU A 262 8.12 7.58 16.39
CA GLU A 262 7.19 6.82 17.21
C GLU A 262 7.82 5.57 17.83
N SER A 263 8.68 4.88 17.08
CA SER A 263 9.43 3.73 17.60
C SER A 263 10.46 4.15 18.67
N GLU A 264 11.15 5.29 18.50
CA GLU A 264 12.01 5.87 19.54
C GLU A 264 11.24 6.19 20.81
N ARG A 265 10.07 6.84 20.69
CA ARG A 265 9.24 7.20 21.85
C ARG A 265 8.79 5.99 22.65
N LEU A 266 8.46 4.89 21.96
CA LEU A 266 8.05 3.64 22.59
C LEU A 266 9.24 2.94 23.27
N MET A 267 10.43 2.97 22.65
CA MET A 267 11.67 2.49 23.25
C MET A 267 12.04 3.24 24.53
N GLU A 268 11.99 4.57 24.53
CA GLU A 268 12.26 5.41 25.70
C GLU A 268 11.28 5.14 26.84
N SER A 269 9.99 5.00 26.51
CA SER A 269 8.96 4.71 27.49
C SER A 269 9.18 3.36 28.16
N SER A 270 9.55 2.34 27.37
CA SER A 270 9.83 0.99 27.89
C SER A 270 11.14 0.93 28.68
N GLY A 271 12.19 1.61 28.22
CA GLY A 271 13.49 1.66 28.90
C GLY A 271 13.39 2.21 30.33
N ARG A 272 12.58 3.25 30.54
CA ARG A 272 12.31 3.80 31.88
C ARG A 272 11.72 2.77 32.85
N HIS A 273 10.90 1.84 32.36
CA HIS A 273 10.31 0.79 33.20
C HIS A 273 11.27 -0.37 33.49
N ILE A 274 12.16 -0.69 32.54
CA ILE A 274 13.22 -1.69 32.74
C ILE A 274 14.17 -1.24 33.86
N GLU A 275 14.59 0.04 33.84
CA GLU A 275 15.49 0.60 34.86
C GLU A 275 14.84 0.65 36.27
N VAL A 276 13.54 0.94 36.34
CA VAL A 276 12.78 0.98 37.62
C VAL A 276 12.52 -0.43 38.17
N GLY A 277 12.27 -1.40 37.30
CA GLY A 277 12.10 -2.81 37.69
C GLY A 277 13.36 -3.39 38.36
N ASP A 278 14.54 -3.07 37.81
CA ASP A 278 15.82 -3.56 38.30
C ASP A 278 16.25 -2.91 39.63
N SER A 279 15.83 -1.66 39.87
CA SER A 279 16.10 -0.98 41.14
C SER A 279 15.18 -1.44 42.28
N ASN A 280 13.94 -1.86 41.97
CA ASN A 280 13.00 -2.35 42.98
C ASN A 280 13.30 -3.80 43.44
N SER A 281 13.73 -4.67 42.52
CA SER A 281 14.16 -6.03 42.85
C SER A 281 15.45 -6.04 43.69
N ASN A 282 16.39 -5.13 43.42
CA ASN A 282 17.55 -4.92 44.28
C ASN A 282 17.13 -4.44 45.68
N LEU A 283 16.18 -3.50 45.79
CA LEU A 283 15.69 -3.03 47.09
C LEU A 283 15.03 -4.17 47.91
N GLN A 284 14.24 -5.02 47.26
CA GLN A 284 13.63 -6.19 47.91
C GLN A 284 14.68 -7.21 48.38
N LEU A 285 15.72 -7.44 47.59
CA LEU A 285 16.83 -8.31 47.98
C LEU A 285 17.59 -7.75 49.20
N PHE A 286 17.85 -6.44 49.22
CA PHE A 286 18.44 -5.77 50.38
C PHE A 286 17.56 -5.88 51.64
N PHE A 287 16.24 -5.74 51.51
CA PHE A 287 15.31 -5.92 52.62
C PHE A 287 15.31 -7.36 53.16
N LEU A 288 15.32 -8.36 52.29
CA LEU A 288 15.38 -9.77 52.70
C LEU A 288 16.71 -10.11 53.38
N LEU A 289 17.83 -9.61 52.86
CA LEU A 289 19.14 -9.76 53.50
C LEU A 289 19.18 -9.07 54.87
N ALA A 290 18.62 -7.86 55.00
CA ALA A 290 18.53 -7.17 56.29
C ALA A 290 17.70 -7.95 57.32
N LEU A 291 16.55 -8.52 56.92
CA LEU A 291 15.73 -9.35 57.79
C LEU A 291 16.46 -10.64 58.25
N SER A 292 17.20 -11.28 57.33
CA SER A 292 18.03 -12.45 57.68
C SER A 292 19.16 -12.11 58.67
N ALA A 293 19.79 -10.94 58.52
CA ALA A 293 20.83 -10.49 59.43
C ALA A 293 20.29 -10.19 60.84
N VAL A 294 19.11 -9.54 60.94
CA VAL A 294 18.45 -9.25 62.22
C VAL A 294 18.06 -10.54 62.94
N SER A 295 17.51 -11.53 62.22
CA SER A 295 17.15 -12.82 62.81
C SER A 295 18.35 -13.60 63.33
N LEU A 296 19.47 -13.63 62.59
CA LEU A 296 20.74 -14.21 63.06
C LEU A 296 21.27 -13.51 64.31
N TYR A 297 21.20 -12.18 64.36
CA TYR A 297 21.63 -11.41 65.52
C TYR A 297 20.80 -11.70 66.77
N LEU A 298 19.47 -11.84 66.62
CA LEU A 298 18.57 -12.20 67.72
C LEU A 298 18.87 -13.61 68.26
N VAL A 299 19.11 -14.58 67.37
CA VAL A 299 19.50 -15.95 67.77
C VAL A 299 20.81 -15.92 68.56
N PHE A 300 21.80 -15.12 68.11
CA PHE A 300 23.06 -14.95 68.83
C PHE A 300 22.87 -14.35 70.22
N LEU A 301 22.02 -13.32 70.37
CA LEU A 301 21.70 -12.72 71.66
C LEU A 301 21.03 -13.72 72.62
N VAL A 302 20.09 -14.53 72.13
CA VAL A 302 19.43 -15.58 72.93
C VAL A 302 20.43 -16.65 73.37
N ALA A 303 21.29 -17.11 72.46
CA ALA A 303 22.33 -18.09 72.76
C ALA A 303 23.33 -17.56 73.80
N ASN A 304 23.76 -16.31 73.67
CA ASN A 304 24.70 -15.67 74.60
C ASN A 304 24.06 -15.43 75.99
N ARG A 305 22.77 -15.10 76.04
CA ARG A 305 22.03 -14.99 77.30
C ARG A 305 21.98 -16.33 78.04
N ASN A 306 21.72 -17.43 77.34
CA ASN A 306 21.68 -18.77 77.93
C ASN A 306 23.06 -19.26 78.43
N MET A 307 24.16 -18.80 77.83
CA MET A 307 25.51 -19.15 78.29
C MET A 307 25.92 -18.45 79.59
N LYS A 308 25.34 -17.29 79.94
CA LYS A 308 25.63 -16.60 81.21
C LYS A 308 24.88 -17.14 82.42
N PHE A 309 23.97 -18.11 82.23
CA PHE A 309 23.19 -18.74 83.30
C PHE A 309 23.58 -20.21 83.57
N LYS A 310 24.72 -20.67 83.06
CA LYS A 310 25.40 -21.90 83.49
C LYS A 310 26.65 -21.54 84.25
#